data_AF-A0A1V9YPM5-F1
#
_entry.id   AF-A0A1V9YPM5-F1
#
_cell.length_a   1.000
_cell.length_b   1.000
_cell.length_c   1.000
_cell.angle_alpha   90.00
_cell.angle_beta   90.00
_cell.angle_gamma   90.00
#
_symmetry.space_group_name_H-M   'P 1'
#
loop_
_entity.id
_entity.type
_entity.pdbx_description
1 polymer ?
#
loop_
_entity_poly.entity_id
_entity_poly.type
_entity_poly.pdbx_seq_one_letter_code
_entity_poly.pdbx_strand_id
1 'polypeptide(L)'
;MPVDVTSRWAGPALLFGSFLAISSLGVAFDLEGGAEPVLKLFWKTTGTCCALVVVVVSQFVGRNGAWSFMEEPVDTLRRILLCAAGYTMWNASFNWALAHTSVGHVYLLNNCHSLLIVVWRALCCDSLALWEIAGTVVGISGSVITSMDSATPSTDAKIVEASIGGDLGAFLGAIGAVVYLLQAKTIRSRMGLMPFMLCHTFVVSVLLLPTMWLLGESFTLSRDPVHGLFGWINWEWDRVGLELYLVGICDFVGGMGYIRVMAYFDPLVVSIVMLLEPIVATLLGILAGVATVPGLVTCVGSVIVIAGTTLVIATNATPPKPKQPSPLAKAFKVASIYGAV
;
A
#
# COMPACT_ATOMS: atom_id res chain seq x y z
N MET A 1 -26.48 -6.21 24.52
CA MET A 1 -25.87 -4.94 24.96
C MET A 1 -26.22 -3.88 23.94
N PRO A 2 -26.73 -2.70 24.37
CA PRO A 2 -27.04 -1.62 23.45
C PRO A 2 -25.75 -1.15 22.77
N VAL A 3 -25.78 -1.02 21.44
CA VAL A 3 -24.66 -0.52 20.65
C VAL A 3 -24.52 0.97 20.99
N ASP A 4 -23.49 1.29 21.76
CA ASP A 4 -23.14 2.64 22.19
C ASP A 4 -23.12 3.61 21.00
N VAL A 5 -23.72 4.79 21.13
CA VAL A 5 -23.84 5.77 20.02
C VAL A 5 -22.46 6.24 19.52
N THR A 6 -21.44 6.17 20.38
CA THR A 6 -20.02 6.36 20.06
C THR A 6 -19.47 5.31 19.08
N SER A 7 -20.03 4.10 19.06
CA SER A 7 -19.64 2.99 18.17
C SER A 7 -20.04 3.24 16.71
N ARG A 8 -21.16 3.94 16.46
CA ARG A 8 -21.66 4.19 15.10
C ARG A 8 -20.75 5.09 14.26
N TRP A 9 -20.08 6.05 14.89
CA TRP A 9 -19.20 7.00 14.20
C TRP A 9 -17.73 6.59 14.24
N ALA A 10 -17.34 5.66 15.12
CA ALA A 10 -15.95 5.21 15.26
C ALA A 10 -15.39 4.61 13.95
N GLY A 11 -16.17 3.76 13.28
CA GLY A 11 -15.79 3.17 11.98
C GLY A 11 -15.58 4.24 10.90
N PRO A 12 -16.60 5.06 10.56
CA PRO A 12 -16.48 6.10 9.55
C PRO A 12 -15.36 7.11 9.85
N ALA A 13 -15.23 7.55 11.11
CA ALA A 13 -14.18 8.50 11.50
C ALA A 13 -12.78 7.90 11.33
N LEU A 14 -12.60 6.61 11.68
CA LEU A 14 -11.33 5.92 11.47
C LEU A 14 -11.02 5.78 9.98
N LEU A 15 -12.00 5.36 9.15
CA LEU A 15 -11.81 5.23 7.71
C LEU A 15 -11.44 6.57 7.06
N PHE A 16 -12.14 7.64 7.40
CA PHE A 16 -11.85 8.98 6.89
C PHE A 16 -10.49 9.49 7.37
N GLY A 17 -10.16 9.29 8.64
CA GLY A 17 -8.85 9.66 9.19
C GLY A 17 -7.70 8.89 8.53
N SER A 18 -7.86 7.58 8.33
CA SER A 18 -6.86 6.74 7.65
C SER A 18 -6.66 7.17 6.19
N PHE A 19 -7.76 7.47 5.50
CA PHE A 19 -7.75 7.96 4.13
C PHE A 19 -6.99 9.27 3.96
N LEU A 20 -7.28 10.27 4.82
CA LEU A 20 -6.56 11.53 4.77
C LEU A 20 -5.07 11.34 5.11
N ALA A 21 -4.76 10.53 6.13
CA ALA A 21 -3.39 10.27 6.56
C ALA A 21 -2.53 9.59 5.49
N ILE A 22 -3.08 8.61 4.75
CA ILE A 22 -2.35 7.96 3.65
C ILE A 22 -2.26 8.87 2.42
N SER A 23 -3.29 9.68 2.15
CA SER A 23 -3.24 10.67 1.06
C SER A 23 -2.17 11.73 1.27
N SER A 24 -1.82 12.06 2.53
CA SER A 24 -0.73 12.99 2.86
C SER A 24 0.67 12.37 2.88
N LEU A 25 0.79 11.04 2.83
CA LEU A 25 2.07 10.33 3.04
C LEU A 25 3.17 10.76 2.06
N GLY A 26 2.89 10.75 0.76
CA GLY A 26 3.86 11.12 -0.27
C GLY A 26 4.24 12.60 -0.22
N VAL A 27 3.27 13.46 0.08
CA VAL A 27 3.52 14.90 0.28
C VAL A 27 4.47 15.13 1.45
N ALA A 28 4.29 14.41 2.56
CA ALA A 28 5.20 14.49 3.71
C ALA A 28 6.62 14.01 3.35
N PHE A 29 6.76 12.96 2.54
CA PHE A 29 8.07 12.52 2.03
C PHE A 29 8.72 13.55 1.10
N ASP A 30 7.96 14.21 0.23
CA ASP A 30 8.50 15.25 -0.67
C ASP A 30 8.97 16.49 0.11
N LEU A 31 8.31 16.80 1.23
CA LEU A 31 8.71 17.89 2.12
C LEU A 31 10.02 17.59 2.89
N GLU A 32 10.41 16.33 3.06
CA GLU A 32 11.71 15.95 3.63
C GLU A 32 12.83 16.21 2.62
N GLY A 33 13.24 17.47 2.47
CA GLY A 33 14.24 17.86 1.47
C GLY A 33 15.63 17.26 1.72
N GLY A 34 16.33 16.92 0.64
CA GLY A 34 17.76 16.57 0.65
C GLY A 34 18.08 15.09 0.89
N ALA A 35 17.30 14.37 1.67
CA ALA A 35 17.54 12.93 1.89
C ALA A 35 17.14 12.08 0.68
N GLU A 36 17.82 10.96 0.49
CA GLU A 36 17.50 10.00 -0.57
C GLU A 36 16.14 9.30 -0.34
N PRO A 37 15.40 8.90 -1.39
CA PRO A 37 14.01 8.44 -1.25
C PRO A 37 13.84 7.20 -0.37
N VAL A 38 14.68 6.17 -0.52
CA VAL A 38 14.57 4.95 0.29
C VAL A 38 15.12 5.17 1.70
N LEU A 39 16.05 6.12 1.89
CA LEU A 39 16.48 6.55 3.22
C LEU A 39 15.34 7.21 4.02
N LYS A 40 14.51 8.06 3.42
CA LYS A 40 13.31 8.62 4.07
C LYS A 40 12.35 7.52 4.52
N LEU A 41 12.13 6.53 3.66
CA LEU A 41 11.33 5.36 4.02
C LEU A 41 11.97 4.58 5.19
N PHE A 42 13.29 4.42 5.19
CA PHE A 42 14.01 3.77 6.30
C PHE A 42 13.80 4.52 7.62
N TRP A 43 13.92 5.86 7.62
CA TRP A 43 13.62 6.70 8.79
C TRP A 43 12.21 6.41 9.31
N LYS A 44 11.20 6.57 8.45
CA LYS A 44 9.80 6.25 8.77
C LYS A 44 9.65 4.87 9.40
N THR A 45 10.22 3.83 8.77
CA THR A 45 10.06 2.47 9.29
C THR A 45 10.77 2.24 10.61
N THR A 46 11.95 2.83 10.82
CA THR A 46 12.67 2.70 12.09
C THR A 46 11.99 3.50 13.20
N GLY A 47 11.47 4.70 12.91
CA GLY A 47 10.64 5.49 13.82
C GLY A 47 9.38 4.74 14.26
N THR A 48 8.66 4.15 13.29
CA THR A 48 7.48 3.30 13.58
C THR A 48 7.86 2.06 14.39
N CYS A 49 9.00 1.43 14.08
CA CYS A 49 9.51 0.31 14.87
C CYS A 49 9.78 0.71 16.33
N CYS A 50 10.44 1.84 16.57
CA CYS A 50 10.69 2.36 17.92
C CYS A 50 9.38 2.63 18.68
N ALA A 51 8.41 3.29 18.05
CA ALA A 51 7.10 3.54 18.65
C ALA A 51 6.36 2.24 18.97
N LEU A 52 6.38 1.27 18.05
CA LEU A 52 5.76 -0.04 18.25
C LEU A 52 6.41 -0.83 19.37
N VAL A 53 7.74 -0.77 19.54
CA VAL A 53 8.42 -1.41 20.69
C VAL A 53 7.83 -0.90 22.01
N VAL A 54 7.66 0.41 22.16
CA VAL A 54 7.08 1.00 23.38
C VAL A 54 5.64 0.51 23.62
N VAL A 55 4.81 0.51 22.58
CA VAL A 55 3.41 0.03 22.66
C VAL A 55 3.34 -1.45 23.00
N VAL A 56 4.18 -2.26 22.36
CA VAL A 56 4.16 -3.70 22.50
C VAL A 56 4.72 -4.14 23.85
N VAL A 57 5.81 -3.52 24.32
CA VAL A 57 6.38 -3.77 25.65
C VAL A 57 5.41 -3.34 26.75
N SER A 58 4.78 -2.16 26.63
CA SER A 58 3.78 -1.72 27.62
C SER A 58 2.56 -2.66 27.67
N GLN A 59 2.09 -3.17 26.53
CA GLN A 59 1.05 -4.19 26.49
C GLN A 59 1.48 -5.52 27.12
N PHE A 60 2.73 -5.92 26.92
CA PHE A 60 3.29 -7.15 27.51
C PHE A 60 3.37 -7.06 29.03
N VAL A 61 3.92 -5.96 29.55
CA VAL A 61 4.01 -5.69 30.99
C VAL A 61 2.62 -5.60 31.62
N GLY A 62 1.68 -4.87 31.00
CA GLY A 62 0.31 -4.73 31.52
C GLY A 62 -0.52 -6.02 31.52
N ARG A 63 -0.12 -7.03 30.73
CA ARG A 63 -0.77 -8.36 30.68
C ARG A 63 -0.03 -9.43 31.49
N ASN A 64 0.91 -9.06 32.37
CA ASN A 64 1.74 -9.98 33.14
C ASN A 64 2.43 -11.07 32.27
N GLY A 65 2.83 -10.71 31.05
CA GLY A 65 3.50 -11.63 30.12
C GLY A 65 2.59 -12.67 29.45
N ALA A 66 1.26 -12.59 29.63
CA ALA A 66 0.32 -13.49 28.96
C ALA A 66 0.06 -13.00 27.52
N TRP A 67 0.83 -13.52 26.56
CA TRP A 67 0.51 -13.42 25.13
C TRP A 67 0.11 -14.78 24.56
N SER A 68 -0.84 -14.74 23.64
CA SER A 68 -1.13 -15.88 22.76
C SER A 68 0.12 -16.15 21.93
N PHE A 69 0.67 -17.37 22.06
CA PHE A 69 1.75 -17.84 21.19
C PHE A 69 1.32 -17.74 19.72
N MET A 70 2.27 -17.41 18.84
CA MET A 70 2.04 -17.45 17.40
C MET A 70 1.60 -18.85 16.98
N GLU A 71 0.47 -18.94 16.29
CA GLU A 71 0.08 -20.18 15.63
C GLU A 71 1.06 -20.47 14.48
N GLU A 72 1.50 -21.73 14.38
CA GLU A 72 2.44 -22.21 13.34
C GLU A 72 3.67 -21.30 13.15
N PRO A 73 4.57 -21.18 14.15
CA PRO A 73 5.59 -20.12 14.21
C PRO A 73 6.53 -20.08 12.99
N VAL A 74 6.92 -21.23 12.45
CA VAL A 74 7.83 -21.30 11.28
C VAL A 74 7.14 -20.81 10.01
N ASP A 75 5.90 -21.25 9.75
CA ASP A 75 5.13 -20.80 8.59
C ASP A 75 4.77 -19.32 8.72
N THR A 76 4.35 -18.89 9.91
CA THR A 76 4.06 -17.49 10.22
C THR A 76 5.29 -16.61 10.02
N LEU A 77 6.49 -17.03 10.46
CA LEU A 77 7.73 -16.28 10.21
C LEU A 77 8.05 -16.20 8.71
N ARG A 78 7.94 -17.30 7.96
CA ARG A 78 8.15 -17.30 6.50
C ARG A 78 7.19 -16.32 5.82
N ARG A 79 5.93 -16.27 6.24
CA ARG A 79 4.94 -15.33 5.71
C ARG A 79 5.26 -13.90 6.08
N ILE A 80 5.75 -13.63 7.28
CA ILE A 80 6.21 -12.29 7.68
C ILE A 80 7.36 -11.83 6.78
N LEU A 81 8.33 -12.71 6.48
CA LEU A 81 9.43 -12.38 5.57
C LEU A 81 8.92 -12.05 4.15
N LEU A 82 8.00 -12.87 3.61
CA LEU A 82 7.39 -12.61 2.30
C LEU A 82 6.56 -11.32 2.29
N CYS A 83 5.81 -11.08 3.36
CA CYS A 83 5.01 -9.86 3.57
C CYS A 83 5.91 -8.62 3.60
N ALA A 84 7.01 -8.68 4.36
CA ALA A 84 7.97 -7.60 4.47
C ALA A 84 8.72 -7.36 3.15
N ALA A 85 9.07 -8.41 2.40
CA ALA A 85 9.67 -8.27 1.08
C ALA A 85 8.70 -7.58 0.10
N GLY A 86 7.43 -7.99 0.09
CA GLY A 86 6.38 -7.34 -0.70
C GLY A 86 6.19 -5.87 -0.32
N TYR A 87 6.15 -5.56 0.99
CA TYR A 87 6.04 -4.20 1.50
C TYR A 87 7.25 -3.34 1.15
N THR A 88 8.46 -3.91 1.24
CA THR A 88 9.71 -3.23 0.90
C THR A 88 9.72 -2.88 -0.58
N MET A 89 9.42 -3.84 -1.46
CA MET A 89 9.30 -3.57 -2.90
C MET A 89 8.25 -2.49 -3.18
N TRP A 90 7.08 -2.61 -2.55
CA TRP A 90 5.99 -1.66 -2.73
C TRP A 90 6.37 -0.23 -2.33
N ASN A 91 6.84 -0.03 -1.09
CA ASN A 91 7.09 1.30 -0.54
C ASN A 91 8.40 1.90 -1.03
N ALA A 92 9.43 1.10 -1.30
CA ALA A 92 10.68 1.60 -1.87
C ALA A 92 10.45 2.06 -3.31
N SER A 93 9.71 1.29 -4.13
CA SER A 93 9.31 1.71 -5.47
C SER A 93 8.41 2.95 -5.44
N PHE A 94 7.49 3.06 -4.49
CA PHE A 94 6.67 4.26 -4.29
C PHE A 94 7.51 5.50 -3.98
N ASN A 95 8.44 5.42 -3.01
CA ASN A 95 9.31 6.54 -2.64
C ASN A 95 10.27 6.91 -3.78
N TRP A 96 10.89 5.92 -4.41
CA TRP A 96 11.72 6.15 -5.57
C TRP A 96 10.93 6.83 -6.68
N ALA A 97 9.69 6.39 -6.95
CA ALA A 97 8.84 7.01 -7.95
C ALA A 97 8.43 8.45 -7.59
N LEU A 98 8.21 8.79 -6.31
CA LEU A 98 7.94 10.19 -5.90
C LEU A 98 9.08 11.13 -6.30
N ALA A 99 10.32 10.66 -6.27
CA ALA A 99 11.47 11.44 -6.72
C ALA A 99 11.65 11.48 -8.25
N HIS A 100 10.88 10.70 -9.00
CA HIS A 100 11.07 10.52 -10.45
C HIS A 100 9.83 10.74 -11.32
N THR A 101 8.63 10.88 -10.75
CA THR A 101 7.40 11.26 -11.45
C THR A 101 6.47 12.05 -10.52
N SER A 102 5.41 12.63 -11.07
CA SER A 102 4.48 13.47 -10.30
C SER A 102 3.74 12.70 -9.20
N VAL A 103 3.42 13.39 -8.08
CA VAL A 103 2.64 12.83 -6.95
C VAL A 103 1.36 12.15 -7.43
N GLY A 104 0.64 12.76 -8.37
CA GLY A 104 -0.59 12.20 -8.93
C GLY A 104 -0.36 10.87 -9.65
N HIS A 105 0.69 10.78 -10.48
CA HIS A 105 1.02 9.55 -11.19
C HIS A 105 1.42 8.43 -10.23
N VAL A 106 2.26 8.73 -9.24
CA VAL A 106 2.70 7.74 -8.25
C VAL A 106 1.51 7.15 -7.51
N TYR A 107 0.64 7.99 -6.95
CA TYR A 107 -0.53 7.50 -6.21
C TYR A 107 -1.49 6.72 -7.09
N LEU A 108 -1.70 7.13 -8.34
CA LEU A 108 -2.59 6.44 -9.28
C LEU A 108 -2.06 5.05 -9.65
N LEU A 109 -0.81 4.98 -10.08
CA LEU A 109 -0.19 3.74 -10.59
C LEU A 109 0.11 2.75 -9.46
N ASN A 110 0.53 3.26 -8.30
CA ASN A 110 0.81 2.42 -7.14
C ASN A 110 -0.47 1.81 -6.53
N ASN A 111 -1.63 2.42 -6.77
CA ASN A 111 -2.94 1.90 -6.37
C ASN A 111 -3.57 0.92 -7.39
N CYS A 112 -2.88 0.57 -8.48
CA CYS A 112 -3.35 -0.40 -9.47
C CYS A 112 -3.25 -1.89 -9.02
N HIS A 113 -2.99 -2.14 -7.74
CA HIS A 113 -2.79 -3.49 -7.18
C HIS A 113 -3.99 -4.42 -7.38
N SER A 114 -5.22 -3.89 -7.35
CA SER A 114 -6.46 -4.65 -7.60
C SER A 114 -6.57 -5.13 -9.05
N LEU A 115 -6.11 -4.33 -10.01
CA LEU A 115 -6.02 -4.74 -11.42
C LEU A 115 -5.03 -5.89 -11.58
N LEU A 116 -3.88 -5.80 -10.92
CA LEU A 116 -2.82 -6.81 -10.95
C LEU A 116 -3.24 -8.14 -10.30
N ILE A 117 -4.11 -8.12 -9.29
CA ILE A 117 -4.70 -9.34 -8.71
C ILE A 117 -5.49 -10.11 -9.77
N VAL A 118 -6.25 -9.43 -10.63
CA VAL A 118 -7.00 -10.08 -11.72
C VAL A 118 -6.05 -10.68 -12.75
N VAL A 119 -4.98 -9.95 -13.12
CA VAL A 119 -3.94 -10.46 -14.02
C VAL A 119 -3.29 -11.72 -13.45
N TRP A 120 -2.91 -11.69 -12.17
CA TRP A 120 -2.34 -12.85 -11.47
C TRP A 120 -3.29 -14.06 -11.50
N ARG A 121 -4.57 -13.87 -11.17
CA ARG A 121 -5.59 -14.92 -11.24
C ARG A 121 -5.78 -15.46 -12.66
N ALA A 122 -5.71 -14.60 -13.68
CA ALA A 122 -5.76 -15.03 -15.09
C ALA A 122 -4.61 -15.98 -15.42
N LEU A 123 -3.39 -15.65 -14.99
CA LEU A 123 -2.19 -16.45 -15.20
C LEU A 123 -2.23 -17.78 -14.43
N CYS A 124 -2.83 -17.79 -13.24
CA CYS A 124 -3.05 -19.00 -12.45
C CYS A 124 -4.23 -19.87 -12.93
N CYS A 125 -4.83 -19.54 -14.09
CA CYS A 125 -5.97 -20.25 -14.67
C CYS A 125 -7.22 -20.29 -13.77
N ASP A 126 -7.40 -19.27 -12.91
CA ASP A 126 -8.60 -19.15 -12.10
C ASP A 126 -9.81 -18.71 -12.95
N SER A 127 -11.01 -19.03 -12.45
CA SER A 127 -12.25 -18.55 -13.05
C SER A 127 -12.37 -17.04 -12.84
N LEU A 128 -12.33 -16.27 -13.93
CA LEU A 128 -12.54 -14.83 -13.92
C LEU A 128 -13.92 -14.47 -14.47
N ALA A 129 -14.57 -13.49 -13.84
CA ALA A 129 -15.77 -12.90 -14.40
C ALA A 129 -15.40 -11.95 -15.55
N LEU A 130 -16.23 -11.89 -16.58
CA LEU A 130 -16.00 -11.03 -17.75
C LEU A 130 -15.81 -9.56 -17.36
N TRP A 131 -16.55 -9.09 -16.36
CA TRP A 131 -16.47 -7.72 -15.87
C TRP A 131 -15.18 -7.43 -15.07
N GLU A 132 -14.57 -8.43 -14.44
CA GLU A 132 -13.23 -8.29 -13.86
C GLU A 132 -12.20 -8.07 -14.97
N ILE A 133 -12.25 -8.88 -16.02
CA ILE A 133 -11.32 -8.75 -17.17
C ILE A 133 -11.51 -7.40 -17.85
N ALA A 134 -12.77 -7.01 -18.13
CA ALA A 134 -13.08 -5.73 -18.76
C ALA A 134 -12.59 -4.55 -17.91
N GLY A 135 -12.84 -4.56 -16.59
CA GLY A 135 -12.34 -3.53 -15.68
C GLY A 135 -10.82 -3.47 -15.64
N THR A 136 -10.14 -4.61 -15.64
CA THR A 136 -8.67 -4.67 -15.71
C THR A 136 -8.12 -4.08 -17.00
N VAL A 137 -8.69 -4.41 -18.16
CA VAL A 137 -8.27 -3.85 -19.46
C VAL A 137 -8.48 -2.34 -19.49
N VAL A 138 -9.65 -1.87 -19.05
CA VAL A 138 -9.96 -0.42 -18.97
C VAL A 138 -8.97 0.27 -18.03
N GLY A 139 -8.75 -0.27 -16.84
CA GLY A 139 -7.85 0.30 -15.84
C GLY A 139 -6.41 0.42 -16.35
N ILE A 140 -5.85 -0.66 -16.93
CA ILE A 140 -4.50 -0.67 -17.50
C ILE A 140 -4.40 0.33 -18.67
N SER A 141 -5.43 0.43 -19.51
CA SER A 141 -5.45 1.41 -20.60
C SER A 141 -5.41 2.85 -20.06
N GLY A 142 -6.13 3.14 -18.98
CA GLY A 142 -6.06 4.42 -18.29
C GLY A 142 -4.66 4.72 -17.75
N SER A 143 -3.98 3.72 -17.16
CA SER A 143 -2.61 3.86 -16.66
C SER A 143 -1.64 4.25 -17.78
N VAL A 144 -1.76 3.59 -18.94
CA VAL A 144 -0.95 3.92 -20.13
C VAL A 144 -1.24 5.35 -20.60
N ILE A 145 -2.51 5.76 -20.66
CA ILE A 145 -2.90 7.12 -21.07
C ILE A 145 -2.31 8.16 -20.11
N THR A 146 -2.41 7.94 -18.79
CA THR A 146 -1.80 8.84 -17.80
C THR A 146 -0.30 8.99 -18.05
N SER A 147 0.42 7.89 -18.27
CA SER A 147 1.87 7.91 -18.53
C SER A 147 2.28 8.55 -19.87
N MET A 148 1.34 8.78 -20.79
CA MET A 148 1.62 9.52 -22.02
C MET A 148 1.61 11.04 -21.81
N ASP A 149 1.10 11.54 -20.68
CA ASP A 149 1.13 12.97 -20.40
C ASP A 149 2.59 13.41 -20.18
N SER A 150 3.07 14.21 -21.12
CA SER A 150 4.40 14.82 -21.02
C SER A 150 4.28 16.06 -20.15
N ALA A 151 5.13 16.16 -19.13
CA ALA A 151 5.05 17.22 -18.14
C ALA A 151 4.96 18.62 -18.77
N THR A 152 4.10 19.46 -18.19
CA THR A 152 4.20 20.90 -18.42
C THR A 152 5.39 21.39 -17.59
N PRO A 153 6.43 21.96 -18.20
CA PRO A 153 7.64 22.32 -17.47
C PRO A 153 7.32 23.34 -16.38
N SER A 154 7.59 22.94 -15.14
CA SER A 154 7.44 23.77 -13.95
C SER A 154 8.71 24.59 -13.77
N THR A 155 8.58 25.89 -13.48
CA THR A 155 9.74 26.75 -13.22
C THR A 155 10.37 26.53 -11.84
N ASP A 156 9.72 25.73 -10.97
CA ASP A 156 10.22 25.42 -9.63
C ASP A 156 10.95 24.07 -9.63
N ALA A 157 12.26 24.12 -9.35
CA ALA A 157 13.13 22.95 -9.32
C ALA A 157 12.79 21.93 -8.21
N LYS A 158 11.91 22.29 -7.27
CA LYS A 158 11.43 21.38 -6.22
C LYS A 158 10.29 20.48 -6.67
N ILE A 159 9.63 20.79 -7.79
CA ILE A 159 8.48 20.02 -8.26
C ILE A 159 8.95 18.94 -9.22
N VAL A 160 8.67 17.69 -8.87
CA VAL A 160 8.97 16.54 -9.73
C VAL A 160 7.87 16.40 -10.79
N GLU A 161 8.30 16.42 -12.04
CA GLU A 161 7.44 16.35 -13.21
C GLU A 161 7.09 14.91 -13.60
N ALA A 162 6.00 14.73 -14.35
CA ALA A 162 5.59 13.43 -14.86
C ALA A 162 6.66 12.80 -15.78
N SER A 163 6.98 11.52 -15.54
CA SER A 163 7.97 10.78 -16.31
C SER A 163 7.63 9.30 -16.40
N ILE A 164 7.83 8.73 -17.58
CA ILE A 164 7.62 7.30 -17.86
C ILE A 164 8.50 6.42 -16.95
N GLY A 165 9.73 6.86 -16.65
CA GLY A 165 10.65 6.10 -15.79
C GLY A 165 10.11 5.94 -14.37
N GLY A 166 9.66 7.06 -13.77
CA GLY A 166 9.03 7.04 -12.45
C GLY A 166 7.71 6.29 -12.45
N ASP A 167 6.91 6.41 -13.52
CA ASP A 167 5.65 5.70 -13.68
C ASP A 167 5.81 4.18 -13.70
N LEU A 168 6.82 3.68 -14.43
CA LEU A 168 7.18 2.25 -14.42
C LEU A 168 7.60 1.79 -13.02
N GLY A 169 8.34 2.63 -12.28
CA GLY A 169 8.70 2.40 -10.89
C GLY A 169 7.46 2.28 -9.99
N ALA A 170 6.52 3.23 -10.09
CA ALA A 170 5.27 3.21 -9.32
C ALA A 170 4.42 1.97 -9.62
N PHE A 171 4.33 1.57 -10.90
CA PHE A 171 3.60 0.38 -11.32
C PHE A 171 4.26 -0.92 -10.83
N LEU A 172 5.60 -0.99 -10.82
CA LEU A 172 6.34 -2.12 -10.25
C LEU A 172 6.05 -2.28 -8.75
N GLY A 173 5.95 -1.15 -8.02
CA GLY A 173 5.55 -1.13 -6.62
C GLY A 173 4.20 -1.80 -6.37
N ALA A 174 3.22 -1.62 -7.26
CA ALA A 174 1.91 -2.24 -7.15
C ALA A 174 1.95 -3.78 -7.16
N ILE A 175 2.97 -4.41 -7.75
CA ILE A 175 3.18 -5.87 -7.66
C ILE A 175 3.53 -6.28 -6.22
N GLY A 176 4.35 -5.47 -5.53
CA GLY A 176 4.73 -5.67 -4.13
C GLY A 176 3.54 -5.56 -3.20
N ALA A 177 2.63 -4.63 -3.49
CA ALA A 177 1.37 -4.47 -2.77
C ALA A 177 0.54 -5.76 -2.80
N VAL A 178 0.46 -6.45 -3.94
CA VAL A 178 -0.26 -7.74 -4.04
C VAL A 178 0.33 -8.79 -3.10
N VAL A 179 1.66 -8.95 -3.10
CA VAL A 179 2.34 -9.90 -2.20
C VAL A 179 2.08 -9.54 -0.74
N TYR A 180 2.23 -8.26 -0.38
CA TYR A 180 1.96 -7.76 0.98
C TYR A 180 0.53 -8.08 1.43
N LEU A 181 -0.48 -7.70 0.64
CA LEU A 181 -1.89 -7.85 1.01
C LEU A 181 -2.30 -9.32 1.18
N LEU A 182 -1.82 -10.21 0.30
CA LEU A 182 -2.12 -11.65 0.39
C LEU A 182 -1.53 -12.29 1.66
N GLN A 183 -0.32 -11.91 2.06
CA GLN A 183 0.31 -12.45 3.27
C GLN A 183 -0.24 -11.82 4.55
N ALA A 184 -0.41 -10.49 4.57
CA ALA A 184 -0.88 -9.75 5.75
C ALA A 184 -2.22 -10.29 6.28
N LYS A 185 -3.16 -10.61 5.38
CA LYS A 185 -4.46 -11.19 5.76
C LYS A 185 -4.32 -12.50 6.56
N THR A 186 -3.42 -13.39 6.12
CA THR A 186 -3.20 -14.70 6.76
C THR A 186 -2.47 -14.55 8.09
N ILE A 187 -1.49 -13.64 8.18
CA ILE A 187 -0.75 -13.40 9.42
C ILE A 187 -1.65 -12.78 10.50
N ARG A 188 -2.56 -11.87 10.10
CA ARG A 188 -3.48 -11.19 11.02
C ARG A 188 -4.48 -12.11 11.72
N SER A 189 -4.78 -13.29 11.16
CA SER A 189 -5.59 -14.30 11.85
C SER A 189 -4.80 -15.13 12.86
N ARG A 190 -3.46 -15.16 12.74
CA ARG A 190 -2.56 -15.99 13.55
C ARG A 190 -1.83 -15.23 14.66
N MET A 191 -1.82 -13.90 14.57
CA MET A 191 -1.13 -13.02 15.52
C MET A 191 -1.86 -11.69 15.69
N GLY A 192 -1.78 -11.14 16.91
CA GLY A 192 -2.29 -9.81 17.22
C GLY A 192 -1.67 -8.71 16.34
N LEU A 193 -2.41 -7.61 16.13
CA LEU A 193 -2.01 -6.54 15.20
C LEU A 193 -0.66 -5.91 15.59
N MET A 194 -0.50 -5.52 16.86
CA MET A 194 0.69 -4.77 17.30
C MET A 194 1.98 -5.61 17.22
N PRO A 195 2.03 -6.87 17.72
CA PRO A 195 3.19 -7.73 17.53
C PRO A 195 3.49 -8.01 16.06
N PHE A 196 2.46 -8.23 15.24
CA PHE A 196 2.62 -8.38 13.79
C PHE A 196 3.31 -7.16 13.17
N MET A 197 2.76 -5.96 13.40
CA MET A 197 3.34 -4.73 12.85
C MET A 197 4.77 -4.52 13.33
N LEU A 198 5.09 -4.82 14.60
CA LEU A 198 6.44 -4.71 15.12
C LEU A 198 7.42 -5.63 14.38
N CYS A 199 7.11 -6.93 14.32
CA CYS A 199 7.97 -7.90 13.62
C CYS A 199 8.11 -7.56 12.14
N HIS A 200 7.00 -7.20 11.49
CA HIS A 200 6.99 -6.78 10.09
C HIS A 200 7.88 -5.56 9.84
N THR A 201 7.65 -4.47 10.58
CA THR A 201 8.38 -3.21 10.38
C THR A 201 9.88 -3.35 10.71
N PHE A 202 10.23 -4.18 11.70
CA PHE A 202 11.62 -4.52 11.98
C PHE A 202 12.29 -5.22 10.78
N VAL A 203 11.63 -6.25 10.20
CA VAL A 203 12.16 -6.95 9.02
C VAL A 203 12.26 -6.01 7.82
N VAL A 204 11.27 -5.15 7.59
CA VAL A 204 11.32 -4.14 6.53
C VAL A 204 12.52 -3.21 6.70
N SER A 205 12.77 -2.70 7.91
CA SER A 205 13.92 -1.84 8.20
C SER A 205 15.24 -2.52 7.83
N VAL A 206 15.36 -3.83 8.10
CA VAL A 206 16.55 -4.62 7.73
C VAL A 206 16.65 -4.80 6.21
N LEU A 207 15.53 -5.05 5.51
CA LEU A 207 15.49 -5.23 4.05
C LEU A 207 15.73 -3.93 3.27
N LEU A 208 15.46 -2.77 3.86
CA LEU A 208 15.72 -1.48 3.24
C LEU A 208 17.23 -1.17 3.11
N LEU A 209 18.08 -1.67 4.03
CA LEU A 209 19.54 -1.49 3.95
C LEU A 209 20.15 -2.04 2.64
N PRO A 210 19.96 -3.32 2.25
CA PRO A 210 20.42 -3.80 0.95
C PRO A 210 19.68 -3.15 -0.22
N THR A 211 18.43 -2.69 -0.03
CA THR A 211 17.68 -1.99 -1.08
C THR A 211 18.32 -0.64 -1.43
N MET A 212 18.69 0.17 -0.43
CA MET A 212 19.44 1.42 -0.64
C MET A 212 20.76 1.15 -1.36
N TRP A 213 21.50 0.11 -0.96
CA TRP A 213 22.74 -0.28 -1.62
C TRP A 213 22.54 -0.67 -3.10
N LEU A 214 21.50 -1.43 -3.42
CA LEU A 214 21.17 -1.83 -4.80
C LEU A 214 20.76 -0.65 -5.68
N LEU A 215 20.09 0.36 -5.11
CA LEU A 215 19.69 1.58 -5.81
C LEU A 215 20.82 2.63 -5.89
N GLY A 216 21.97 2.37 -5.25
CA GLY A 216 23.09 3.30 -5.22
C GLY A 216 22.90 4.50 -4.29
N GLU A 217 21.90 4.46 -3.40
CA GLU A 217 21.69 5.49 -2.39
C GLU A 217 22.81 5.42 -1.34
N SER A 218 23.43 6.56 -1.07
CA SER A 218 24.51 6.64 -0.08
C SER A 218 23.95 6.79 1.33
N PHE A 219 24.41 5.95 2.25
CA PHE A 219 24.04 6.04 3.66
C PHE A 219 25.24 5.81 4.58
N THR A 220 25.19 6.44 5.75
CA THR A 220 26.23 6.38 6.78
C THR A 220 25.61 6.11 8.14
N LEU A 221 26.35 5.43 9.01
CA LEU A 221 25.94 5.25 10.41
C LEU A 221 26.21 6.54 11.20
N SER A 222 25.43 7.57 10.94
CA SER A 222 25.58 8.90 11.54
C SER A 222 24.22 9.58 11.74
N ARG A 223 24.23 10.77 12.35
CA ARG A 223 23.06 11.67 12.44
C ARG A 223 23.07 12.73 11.34
N ASP A 224 23.84 12.53 10.27
CA ASP A 224 23.84 13.45 9.15
C ASP A 224 22.42 13.59 8.56
N PRO A 225 21.89 14.80 8.36
CA PRO A 225 20.52 15.02 7.94
C PRO A 225 20.26 14.64 6.47
N VAL A 226 21.27 14.22 5.70
CA VAL A 226 21.13 13.91 4.27
C VAL A 226 21.38 12.43 4.01
N HIS A 227 22.41 11.86 4.65
CA HIS A 227 22.84 10.47 4.41
C HIS A 227 22.90 9.62 5.69
N GLY A 228 22.55 10.18 6.86
CA GLY A 228 22.64 9.47 8.13
C GLY A 228 21.45 8.54 8.35
N LEU A 229 21.71 7.29 8.76
CA LEU A 229 20.65 6.36 9.18
C LEU A 229 19.83 6.89 10.38
N PHE A 230 20.42 7.81 11.17
CA PHE A 230 19.76 8.50 12.28
C PHE A 230 19.51 9.99 11.98
N GLY A 231 19.51 10.38 10.70
CA GLY A 231 19.33 11.76 10.26
C GLY A 231 17.96 12.36 10.65
N TRP A 232 16.94 11.53 10.84
CA TRP A 232 15.62 11.96 11.30
C TRP A 232 15.57 12.48 12.74
N ILE A 233 16.60 12.22 13.57
CA ILE A 233 16.65 12.66 14.98
C ILE A 233 17.02 14.16 15.10
N ASN A 234 17.42 14.80 14.00
CA ASN A 234 17.75 16.22 14.02
C ASN A 234 16.53 17.07 14.39
N TRP A 235 16.76 18.08 15.24
CA TRP A 235 15.71 18.91 15.84
C TRP A 235 15.24 20.02 14.89
N GLU A 236 14.80 19.61 13.71
CA GLU A 236 14.31 20.45 12.62
C GLU A 236 12.93 19.93 12.18
N TRP A 237 12.08 20.83 11.69
CA TRP A 237 10.70 20.46 11.34
C TRP A 237 10.65 19.49 10.17
N ASP A 238 11.53 19.67 9.19
CA ASP A 238 11.73 18.80 8.02
C ASP A 238 12.49 17.49 8.31
N ARG A 239 12.75 17.22 9.60
CA ARG A 239 13.37 15.99 10.11
C ARG A 239 12.47 15.39 11.17
N VAL A 240 12.77 15.57 12.45
CA VAL A 240 12.00 14.94 13.54
C VAL A 240 10.52 15.32 13.51
N GLY A 241 10.18 16.53 13.08
CA GLY A 241 8.78 16.98 12.96
C GLY A 241 7.98 16.17 11.93
N LEU A 242 8.49 16.08 10.70
CA LEU A 242 7.90 15.28 9.62
C LEU A 242 7.94 13.79 9.94
N GLU A 243 9.02 13.28 10.53
CA GLU A 243 9.12 11.88 10.95
C GLU A 243 8.06 11.52 12.00
N LEU A 244 7.85 12.38 13.01
CA LEU A 244 6.77 12.17 13.99
C LEU A 244 5.38 12.18 13.34
N TYR A 245 5.17 13.01 12.30
CA TYR A 245 3.95 13.02 11.52
C TYR A 245 3.78 11.74 10.67
N LEU A 246 4.84 11.29 10.00
CA LEU A 246 4.86 10.07 9.20
C LEU A 246 4.57 8.84 10.07
N VAL A 247 5.21 8.73 11.23
CA VAL A 247 4.99 7.64 12.19
C VAL A 247 3.60 7.74 12.82
N GLY A 248 3.31 8.85 13.48
CA GLY A 248 2.10 8.99 14.30
C GLY A 248 0.82 9.07 13.47
N ILE A 249 0.82 9.83 12.38
CA ILE A 249 -0.35 10.05 11.55
C ILE A 249 -0.37 9.05 10.39
N CYS A 250 0.67 9.00 9.56
CA CYS A 250 0.60 8.19 8.34
C CYS A 250 0.64 6.68 8.62
N ASP A 251 1.43 6.20 9.57
CA ASP A 251 1.49 4.77 9.92
C ASP A 251 0.43 4.35 10.94
N PHE A 252 0.37 5.01 12.09
CA PHE A 252 -0.54 4.59 13.16
C PHE A 252 -2.02 4.91 12.83
N VAL A 253 -2.32 6.11 12.33
CA VAL A 253 -3.70 6.46 11.93
C VAL A 253 -4.01 5.97 10.51
N GLY A 254 -3.09 6.15 9.56
CA GLY A 254 -3.24 5.70 8.18
C GLY A 254 -3.16 4.18 8.03
N GLY A 255 -1.94 3.64 7.99
CA GLY A 255 -1.69 2.23 7.64
C GLY A 255 -2.37 1.23 8.57
N MET A 256 -2.15 1.36 9.88
CA MET A 256 -2.77 0.49 10.88
C MET A 256 -4.28 0.74 11.02
N GLY A 257 -4.72 1.98 10.81
CA GLY A 257 -6.13 2.33 10.79
C GLY A 257 -6.87 1.63 9.66
N TYR A 258 -6.34 1.63 8.43
CA TYR A 258 -6.91 0.87 7.32
C TYR A 258 -7.05 -0.62 7.63
N ILE A 259 -6.04 -1.22 8.25
CA ILE A 259 -6.10 -2.63 8.68
C ILE A 259 -7.22 -2.85 9.70
N ARG A 260 -7.43 -1.89 10.60
CA ARG A 260 -8.45 -1.96 11.66
C ARG A 260 -9.86 -1.66 11.16
N VAL A 261 -10.00 -0.81 10.14
CA VAL A 261 -11.28 -0.46 9.50
C VAL A 261 -11.97 -1.68 8.88
N MET A 262 -11.19 -2.68 8.44
CA MET A 262 -11.73 -3.96 7.95
C MET A 262 -12.56 -4.73 9.00
N ALA A 263 -12.51 -4.35 10.28
CA ALA A 263 -13.42 -4.90 11.30
C ALA A 263 -14.81 -4.22 11.31
N TYR A 264 -14.94 -3.05 10.69
CA TYR A 264 -16.16 -2.23 10.66
C TYR A 264 -16.86 -2.23 9.31
N PHE A 265 -16.09 -2.34 8.21
CA PHE A 265 -16.63 -2.32 6.86
C PHE A 265 -16.06 -3.48 6.04
N ASP A 266 -16.84 -3.88 5.04
CA ASP A 266 -16.36 -4.81 4.02
C ASP A 266 -15.15 -4.20 3.31
N PRO A 267 -14.13 -5.02 2.95
CA PRO A 267 -12.96 -4.56 2.21
C PRO A 267 -13.32 -3.77 0.94
N LEU A 268 -14.46 -4.09 0.32
CA LEU A 268 -15.03 -3.36 -0.81
C LEU A 268 -15.17 -1.86 -0.56
N VAL A 269 -15.77 -1.49 0.58
CA VAL A 269 -16.01 -0.09 0.94
C VAL A 269 -14.68 0.63 1.14
N VAL A 270 -13.74 -0.04 1.81
CA VAL A 270 -12.39 0.49 2.04
C VAL A 270 -11.69 0.74 0.71
N SER A 271 -11.71 -0.22 -0.21
CA SER A 271 -11.06 -0.09 -1.52
C SER A 271 -11.67 1.04 -2.36
N ILE A 272 -12.99 1.26 -2.33
CA ILE A 272 -13.63 2.39 -3.04
C ILE A 272 -13.14 3.74 -2.49
N VAL A 273 -12.98 3.86 -1.17
CA VAL A 273 -12.45 5.09 -0.56
C VAL A 273 -10.98 5.30 -0.93
N MET A 274 -10.17 4.23 -0.97
CA MET A 274 -8.76 4.32 -1.38
C MET A 274 -8.60 4.80 -2.83
N LEU A 275 -9.57 4.56 -3.72
CA LEU A 275 -9.53 5.10 -5.09
C LEU A 275 -9.59 6.63 -5.17
N LEU A 276 -10.01 7.31 -4.10
CA LEU A 276 -10.00 8.76 -4.02
C LEU A 276 -8.65 9.32 -3.54
N GLU A 277 -7.71 8.47 -3.10
CA GLU A 277 -6.42 8.90 -2.57
C GLU A 277 -5.61 9.73 -3.57
N PRO A 278 -5.48 9.35 -4.86
CA PRO A 278 -4.71 10.14 -5.81
C PRO A 278 -5.23 11.57 -5.97
N ILE A 279 -6.55 11.76 -5.86
CA ILE A 279 -7.19 13.08 -5.98
C ILE A 279 -6.79 13.95 -4.78
N VAL A 280 -6.91 13.40 -3.56
CA VAL A 280 -6.59 14.13 -2.33
C VAL A 280 -5.08 14.35 -2.19
N ALA A 281 -4.26 13.34 -2.51
CA ALA A 281 -2.81 13.46 -2.50
C ALA A 281 -2.30 14.54 -3.45
N THR A 282 -2.85 14.61 -4.68
CA THR A 282 -2.52 15.67 -5.63
C THR A 282 -2.93 17.05 -5.10
N LEU A 283 -4.14 17.17 -4.54
CA LEU A 283 -4.60 18.43 -3.93
C LEU A 283 -3.68 18.87 -2.78
N LEU A 284 -3.34 17.96 -1.88
CA LEU A 284 -2.43 18.22 -0.77
C LEU A 284 -1.03 18.59 -1.26
N GLY A 285 -0.54 17.94 -2.32
CA GLY A 285 0.74 18.25 -2.94
C GLY A 285 0.77 19.65 -3.54
N ILE A 286 -0.30 20.08 -4.21
CA ILE A 286 -0.44 21.44 -4.74
C ILE A 286 -0.47 22.45 -3.59
N LEU A 287 -1.23 22.18 -2.52
CA LEU A 287 -1.31 23.06 -1.35
C LEU A 287 0.03 23.17 -0.59
N ALA A 288 0.81 22.09 -0.57
CA ALA A 288 2.14 22.05 0.03
C ALA A 288 3.24 22.61 -0.88
N GLY A 289 2.93 22.92 -2.15
CA GLY A 289 3.89 23.42 -3.13
C GLY A 289 4.85 22.36 -3.69
N VAL A 290 4.52 21.07 -3.59
CA VAL A 290 5.34 19.95 -4.09
C VAL A 290 4.75 19.29 -5.34
N ALA A 291 3.57 19.72 -5.79
CA ALA A 291 2.93 19.23 -7.01
C ALA A 291 2.31 20.36 -7.83
N THR A 292 2.17 20.13 -9.14
CA THR A 292 1.43 21.01 -10.07
C THR A 292 0.05 20.47 -10.38
N VAL A 293 -0.79 21.33 -10.96
CA VAL A 293 -2.10 20.94 -11.49
C VAL A 293 -1.89 19.92 -12.61
N PRO A 294 -2.51 18.72 -12.52
CA PRO A 294 -2.38 17.71 -13.56
C PRO A 294 -2.85 18.20 -14.93
N GLY A 295 -2.18 17.73 -15.98
CA GLY A 295 -2.61 17.96 -17.35
C GLY A 295 -3.94 17.27 -17.66
N LEU A 296 -4.58 17.69 -18.77
CA LEU A 296 -5.86 17.13 -19.20
C LEU A 296 -5.76 15.63 -19.49
N VAL A 297 -4.62 15.19 -20.05
CA VAL A 297 -4.37 13.77 -20.36
C VAL A 297 -4.27 12.95 -19.08
N THR A 298 -3.53 13.45 -18.07
CA THR A 298 -3.49 12.87 -16.72
C THR A 298 -4.88 12.76 -16.11
N CYS A 299 -5.72 13.81 -16.22
CA CYS A 299 -7.09 13.78 -15.69
C CYS A 299 -7.94 12.70 -16.36
N VAL A 300 -7.91 12.62 -17.69
CA VAL A 300 -8.67 11.62 -18.45
C VAL A 300 -8.19 10.21 -18.12
N GLY A 301 -6.88 9.98 -18.12
CA GLY A 301 -6.28 8.69 -17.74
C GLY A 301 -6.66 8.28 -16.32
N SER A 302 -6.58 9.20 -15.35
CA SER A 302 -6.97 8.96 -13.96
C SER A 302 -8.44 8.54 -13.82
N VAL A 303 -9.36 9.21 -14.53
CA VAL A 303 -10.79 8.83 -14.52
C VAL A 303 -10.97 7.42 -15.08
N ILE A 304 -10.26 7.07 -16.16
CA ILE A 304 -10.32 5.73 -16.77
C ILE A 304 -9.78 4.66 -15.79
N VAL A 305 -8.65 4.93 -15.12
CA VAL A 305 -8.08 4.02 -14.10
C VAL A 305 -9.06 3.80 -12.95
N ILE A 306 -9.63 4.88 -12.40
CA ILE A 306 -10.60 4.80 -11.29
C ILE A 306 -11.84 4.02 -11.72
N ALA A 307 -12.36 4.27 -12.93
CA ALA A 307 -13.52 3.55 -13.46
C ALA A 307 -13.24 2.04 -13.64
N GLY A 308 -12.12 1.69 -14.27
CA GLY A 308 -11.70 0.29 -14.46
C GLY A 308 -11.52 -0.43 -13.13
N THR A 309 -10.87 0.23 -12.17
CA THR A 309 -10.63 -0.33 -10.84
C THR A 309 -11.92 -0.51 -10.05
N THR A 310 -12.83 0.46 -10.12
CA THR A 310 -14.17 0.37 -9.50
C THR A 310 -14.95 -0.82 -10.07
N LEU A 311 -14.89 -1.05 -11.39
CA LEU A 311 -15.56 -2.18 -12.03
C LEU A 311 -15.02 -3.54 -11.55
N VAL A 312 -13.69 -3.67 -11.45
CA VAL A 312 -13.04 -4.88 -10.88
C VAL A 312 -13.51 -5.13 -9.46
N ILE A 313 -13.45 -4.09 -8.63
CA ILE A 313 -13.79 -4.14 -7.21
C ILE A 313 -15.28 -4.49 -7.02
N ALA A 314 -16.19 -3.85 -7.76
CA ALA A 314 -17.63 -4.12 -7.70
C ALA A 314 -18.00 -5.54 -8.16
N THR A 315 -17.26 -6.09 -9.13
CA THR A 315 -17.48 -7.47 -9.60
C THR A 315 -17.06 -8.49 -8.54
N ASN A 316 -15.94 -8.26 -7.86
CA ASN A 316 -15.45 -9.13 -6.78
C ASN A 316 -16.36 -9.13 -5.54
N ALA A 317 -17.15 -8.08 -5.34
CA ALA A 317 -18.12 -7.99 -4.26
C ALA A 317 -19.33 -8.92 -4.43
N THR A 318 -19.60 -9.38 -5.65
CA THR A 318 -20.77 -10.23 -5.92
C THR A 318 -20.38 -11.70 -5.70
N PRO A 319 -21.04 -12.45 -4.80
CA PRO A 319 -20.69 -13.84 -4.57
C PRO A 319 -20.84 -14.66 -5.87
N PRO A 320 -19.91 -15.59 -6.15
CA PRO A 320 -19.98 -16.39 -7.37
C PRO A 320 -21.28 -17.19 -7.39
N LYS A 321 -22.04 -17.09 -8.49
CA LYS A 321 -23.16 -18.00 -8.74
C LYS A 321 -22.62 -19.44 -8.68
N PRO A 322 -23.28 -20.37 -7.96
CA PRO A 322 -22.81 -21.74 -7.86
C PRO A 322 -22.62 -22.32 -9.28
N LYS A 323 -21.39 -22.77 -9.57
CA LYS A 323 -21.05 -23.36 -10.87
C LYS A 323 -21.95 -24.57 -11.12
N GLN A 324 -22.78 -24.51 -12.16
CA GLN A 324 -23.27 -25.75 -12.77
C GLN A 324 -22.05 -26.50 -13.31
N PRO A 325 -21.89 -27.80 -13.00
CA PRO A 325 -20.74 -28.55 -13.44
C PRO A 325 -20.65 -28.52 -14.97
N SER A 326 -19.44 -28.30 -15.49
CA SER A 326 -19.19 -28.29 -16.93
C SER A 326 -19.70 -29.59 -17.56
N PRO A 327 -20.15 -29.57 -18.82
CA PRO A 327 -20.57 -30.79 -19.52
C PRO A 327 -19.49 -31.88 -19.47
N LEU A 328 -18.22 -31.47 -19.49
CA LEU A 328 -17.05 -32.34 -19.37
C LEU A 328 -16.90 -32.96 -17.99
N ALA A 329 -17.19 -32.21 -16.91
CA ALA A 329 -17.22 -32.73 -15.54
C ALA A 329 -18.43 -33.65 -15.29
N LYS A 330 -19.56 -33.40 -15.96
CA LYS A 330 -20.70 -34.35 -15.98
C LYS A 330 -20.33 -35.63 -16.73
N ALA A 331 -19.65 -35.53 -17.87
CA ALA A 331 -19.22 -36.69 -18.64
C ALA A 331 -18.18 -37.54 -17.89
N PHE A 332 -17.20 -36.92 -17.21
CA PHE A 332 -16.23 -37.63 -16.38
C PHE A 332 -16.87 -38.30 -15.14
N LYS A 333 -17.87 -37.64 -14.53
CA LYS A 333 -18.57 -38.20 -13.37
C LYS A 333 -19.51 -39.36 -13.78
N VAL A 334 -20.09 -39.30 -14.97
CA VAL A 334 -20.88 -40.41 -15.54
C VAL A 334 -19.97 -41.58 -15.94
N ALA A 335 -18.81 -41.32 -16.55
CA ALA A 335 -17.83 -42.36 -16.91
C ALA A 335 -17.17 -43.03 -15.69
N SER A 336 -16.99 -42.29 -14.59
CA SER A 336 -16.49 -42.84 -13.31
C SER A 336 -17.51 -43.69 -12.55
N ILE A 337 -18.81 -43.53 -12.83
CA ILE A 337 -19.90 -44.28 -12.17
C ILE A 337 -20.21 -45.58 -12.93
N TYR A 338 -19.96 -45.62 -14.23
CA TYR A 338 -20.07 -46.81 -15.06
C TYR A 338 -18.67 -47.27 -15.49
N GLY A 339 -17.99 -47.98 -14.59
CA GLY A 339 -16.68 -48.58 -14.87
C GLY A 339 -16.68 -49.38 -16.17
N ALA A 340 -15.66 -49.16 -16.99
CA ALA A 340 -15.24 -50.07 -18.03
C ALA A 340 -13.84 -50.58 -17.66
N VAL A 341 -13.78 -51.90 -17.53
CA VAL A 341 -12.68 -52.82 -17.25
C VAL A 341 -11.33 -52.42 -17.84
#